data_AF-A0A077ZQ65-F1
#
_entry.id   AF-A0A077ZQ65-F1
#
_cell.length_a   1.000
_cell.length_b   1.000
_cell.length_c   1.000
_cell.angle_alpha   90.00
_cell.angle_beta   90.00
_cell.angle_gamma   90.00
#
_symmetry.space_group_name_H-M   'P 1'
#
loop_
_entity.id
_entity.type
_entity.pdbx_description
1 polymer ?
#
loop_
_entity_poly.entity_id
_entity_poly.type
_entity_poly.pdbx_seq_one_letter_code
_entity_poly.pdbx_strand_id
1 'polypeptide(L)'
;MLLSRVMYKIKNQQRNTLSFKHIQGVKRLSSKFLKEGKNMPKDELFELINKIRSEAQKAGQYIHGNLKLNFFANYSAILQGLLSRIDIIFDKILNIQNKLEGKVEPKKQQPVEKIKSTNQPIKKKSNCPILECTDKSRDDKLCFIHSGTNPVTTVKFYPCNEGFVCDLDYNRDELAWVNSTQQFTQSSTDPNLSAVYQKKTQAYCVSLEKFKYNLLAGRQCLHNSQCYQRNCYFGICRGKSSGEECANHQECDIGLTCRHQMEWPYNTLCLPFKLPGEECDHDFDCEMNYKCWYPSETHSKNKTKTCMTAYSLADGASIGYRQIHNENLKHQNFLENGKVCKSMFAVPTGTYSGKCASYNSADSNACSPFVTQTNKVSLSTCKYNYNQNSATETVKCDCSMKGSNLGMCTWASKETHILYAQKMSYLLTQMDYCHSADRENLIAFGECGSRGTKNTDWQEAVRAKLEIETYAQRKGDSQITCIDAYHPNSLSNYIRSYYSFDQVTAILYAGANILRKGFEIVILTGLFYYFY
;
A
#
# COMPACT_ATOMS: atom_id res chain seq x y z
N MET A 1 -13.67 -22.15 25.69
CA MET A 1 -14.06 -21.52 26.98
C MET A 1 -14.89 -20.25 26.81
N LEU A 2 -14.42 -19.24 26.08
CA LEU A 2 -15.11 -17.94 25.93
C LEU A 2 -16.54 -18.08 25.38
N LEU A 3 -16.73 -18.91 24.35
CA LEU A 3 -18.03 -19.20 23.76
C LEU A 3 -19.05 -19.69 24.79
N SER A 4 -18.64 -20.59 25.70
CA SER A 4 -19.50 -21.09 26.79
C SER A 4 -19.94 -20.00 27.75
N ARG A 5 -19.05 -19.06 28.09
CA ARG A 5 -19.36 -17.93 28.99
C ARG A 5 -20.35 -16.96 28.35
N VAL A 6 -20.16 -16.64 27.07
CA VAL A 6 -21.08 -15.78 26.30
C VAL A 6 -22.46 -16.45 26.18
N MET A 7 -22.49 -17.74 25.82
CA MET A 7 -23.73 -18.51 25.73
C MET A 7 -24.50 -18.57 27.06
N TYR A 8 -23.81 -18.71 28.19
CA TYR A 8 -24.46 -18.74 29.51
C TYR A 8 -25.18 -17.43 29.80
N LYS A 9 -24.55 -16.29 29.51
CA LYS A 9 -25.14 -14.96 29.71
C LYS A 9 -26.39 -14.71 28.88
N ILE A 10 -26.42 -15.19 27.64
CA ILE A 10 -27.55 -14.95 26.71
C ILE A 10 -28.60 -16.06 26.71
N LYS A 11 -28.40 -17.15 27.48
CA LYS A 11 -29.22 -18.38 27.41
C LYS A 11 -30.69 -18.11 27.61
N ASN A 12 -31.06 -17.33 28.63
CA ASN A 12 -32.47 -17.10 28.96
C ASN A 12 -33.15 -16.15 27.96
N GLN A 13 -32.38 -15.25 27.34
CA GLN A 13 -32.89 -14.25 26.39
C GLN A 13 -33.04 -14.79 24.97
N GLN A 14 -32.21 -15.76 24.59
CA GLN A 14 -32.10 -16.22 23.20
C GLN A 14 -32.43 -17.71 23.03
N ARG A 15 -32.93 -18.40 24.06
CA ARG A 15 -33.11 -19.87 24.05
C ARG A 15 -33.84 -20.41 22.82
N ASN A 16 -34.80 -19.64 22.30
CA ASN A 16 -35.67 -20.07 21.21
C ASN A 16 -35.23 -19.56 19.83
N THR A 17 -34.17 -18.75 19.73
CA THR A 17 -33.74 -18.19 18.44
C THR A 17 -32.91 -19.18 17.62
N LEU A 18 -33.00 -19.08 16.29
CA LEU A 18 -32.24 -19.95 15.37
C LEU A 18 -30.73 -19.73 15.52
N SER A 19 -30.28 -18.49 15.70
CA SER A 19 -28.86 -18.18 15.96
C SER A 19 -28.36 -18.91 17.21
N PHE A 20 -29.10 -18.89 18.32
CA PHE A 20 -28.71 -19.57 19.54
C PHE A 20 -28.64 -21.10 19.39
N LYS A 21 -29.59 -21.70 18.66
CA LYS A 21 -29.57 -23.14 18.34
C LYS A 21 -28.29 -23.53 17.58
N HIS A 22 -27.92 -22.76 16.56
CA HIS A 22 -26.69 -23.03 15.79
C HIS A 22 -25.41 -22.78 16.60
N ILE A 23 -25.36 -21.73 17.43
CA ILE A 23 -24.23 -21.49 18.35
C ILE A 23 -24.08 -22.65 19.34
N GLN A 24 -25.19 -23.20 19.84
CA GLN A 24 -25.17 -24.39 20.69
C GLN A 24 -24.68 -25.63 19.92
N GLY A 25 -25.04 -25.75 18.64
CA GLY A 25 -24.48 -26.72 17.69
C GLY A 25 -22.95 -26.62 17.60
N VAL A 26 -22.43 -25.44 17.29
CA VAL A 26 -20.98 -25.16 17.23
C VAL A 26 -20.29 -25.53 18.54
N LYS A 27 -20.84 -25.11 19.69
CA LYS A 27 -20.28 -25.44 21.00
C LYS A 27 -20.21 -26.95 21.24
N ARG A 28 -21.31 -27.67 20.96
CA ARG A 28 -21.40 -29.12 21.17
C ARG A 28 -20.40 -29.86 20.29
N LEU A 29 -20.38 -29.55 19.00
CA LEU A 29 -19.50 -30.19 18.02
C LEU A 29 -18.02 -29.85 18.27
N SER A 30 -17.69 -28.60 18.58
CA SER A 30 -16.32 -28.20 18.96
C SER A 30 -15.86 -28.90 20.23
N SER A 31 -16.76 -29.12 21.20
CA SER A 31 -16.43 -29.88 22.42
C SER A 31 -16.19 -31.36 22.13
N LYS A 32 -16.93 -31.96 21.18
CA LYS A 32 -16.69 -33.32 20.69
C LYS A 32 -15.31 -33.40 20.01
N PHE A 33 -15.02 -32.48 19.11
CA PHE A 33 -13.71 -32.38 18.44
C PHE A 33 -12.55 -32.30 19.44
N LEU A 34 -12.66 -31.44 20.47
CA LEU A 34 -11.60 -31.30 21.47
C LEU A 34 -11.39 -32.54 22.35
N LYS A 35 -12.44 -33.35 22.58
CA LYS A 35 -12.36 -34.56 23.41
C LYS A 35 -11.92 -35.79 22.63
N GLU A 36 -12.44 -35.95 21.42
CA GLU A 36 -12.36 -37.20 20.65
C GLU A 36 -11.51 -37.07 19.38
N GLY A 37 -11.26 -35.85 18.90
CA GLY A 37 -10.67 -35.60 17.57
C GLY A 37 -9.28 -36.22 17.36
N LYS A 38 -8.51 -36.44 18.42
CA LYS A 38 -7.20 -37.12 18.33
C LYS A 38 -7.31 -38.61 17.95
N ASN A 39 -8.43 -39.25 18.29
CA ASN A 39 -8.65 -40.69 18.10
C ASN A 39 -9.70 -40.99 17.01
N MET A 40 -10.18 -39.95 16.32
CA MET A 40 -11.26 -40.09 15.33
C MET A 40 -10.70 -40.52 13.98
N PRO A 41 -11.33 -41.49 13.28
CA PRO A 41 -10.98 -41.81 11.90
C PRO A 41 -11.00 -40.57 11.01
N LYS A 42 -10.12 -40.51 10.01
CA LYS A 42 -9.92 -39.33 9.16
C LYS A 42 -11.23 -38.83 8.54
N ASP A 43 -12.03 -39.73 7.96
CA ASP A 43 -13.28 -39.38 7.28
C ASP A 43 -14.33 -38.83 8.26
N GLU A 44 -14.43 -39.43 9.46
CA GLU A 44 -15.30 -38.95 10.53
C GLU A 44 -14.85 -37.58 11.06
N LEU A 45 -13.53 -37.37 11.15
CA LEU A 45 -12.94 -36.09 11.57
C LEU A 45 -13.29 -35.00 10.55
N PHE A 46 -13.17 -35.29 9.26
CA PHE A 46 -13.57 -34.41 8.17
C PHE A 46 -15.05 -34.06 8.23
N GLU A 47 -15.91 -35.06 8.38
CA GLU A 47 -17.35 -34.85 8.49
C GLU A 47 -17.69 -33.99 9.72
N LEU A 48 -17.02 -34.23 10.86
CA LEU A 48 -17.20 -33.43 12.06
C LEU A 48 -16.77 -31.97 11.85
N ILE A 49 -15.62 -31.74 11.22
CA ILE A 49 -15.13 -30.39 10.93
C ILE A 49 -16.09 -29.66 9.98
N ASN A 50 -16.53 -30.31 8.91
CA ASN A 50 -17.51 -29.75 7.97
C ASN A 50 -18.85 -29.41 8.65
N LYS A 51 -19.31 -30.26 9.59
CA LYS A 51 -20.49 -29.97 10.41
C LYS A 51 -20.27 -28.75 11.32
N ILE A 52 -19.10 -28.60 11.94
CA ILE A 52 -18.77 -27.42 12.76
C ILE A 52 -18.80 -26.15 11.92
N ARG A 53 -18.17 -26.17 10.75
CA ARG A 53 -18.15 -25.03 9.82
C ARG A 53 -19.54 -24.68 9.33
N SER A 54 -20.32 -25.67 8.90
CA SER A 54 -21.71 -25.46 8.48
C SER A 54 -22.54 -24.82 9.60
N GLU A 55 -22.39 -25.26 10.85
CA GLU A 55 -23.12 -24.66 11.98
C GLU A 55 -22.61 -23.25 12.29
N ALA A 56 -21.31 -22.99 12.18
CA ALA A 56 -20.72 -21.67 12.39
C ALA A 56 -21.16 -20.67 11.31
N GLN A 57 -21.25 -21.10 10.06
CA GLN A 57 -21.73 -20.29 8.94
C GLN A 57 -23.22 -19.97 9.08
N LYS A 58 -24.07 -20.96 9.40
CA LYS A 58 -25.49 -20.74 9.67
C LYS A 58 -25.68 -19.79 10.86
N ALA A 59 -24.96 -20.01 11.95
CA ALA A 59 -24.97 -19.11 13.11
C ALA A 59 -24.56 -17.68 12.69
N GLY A 60 -23.50 -17.54 11.89
CA GLY A 60 -23.03 -16.26 11.38
C GLY A 60 -24.04 -15.54 10.49
N GLN A 61 -24.76 -16.25 9.63
CA GLN A 61 -25.82 -15.67 8.79
C GLN A 61 -26.99 -15.15 9.63
N TYR A 62 -27.47 -15.93 10.62
CA TYR A 62 -28.55 -15.48 11.51
C TYR A 62 -28.11 -14.33 12.42
N ILE A 63 -26.87 -14.37 12.92
CA ILE A 63 -26.30 -13.28 13.71
C ILE A 63 -26.14 -12.01 12.87
N HIS A 64 -25.74 -12.13 11.61
CA HIS A 64 -25.70 -11.01 10.69
C HIS A 64 -27.09 -10.43 10.41
N GLY A 65 -28.12 -11.29 10.28
CA GLY A 65 -29.52 -10.85 10.25
C GLY A 65 -29.92 -10.08 11.51
N ASN A 66 -29.57 -10.60 12.69
CA ASN A 66 -29.80 -9.91 13.96
C ASN A 66 -29.07 -8.56 14.02
N LEU A 67 -27.84 -8.46 13.49
CA LEU A 67 -27.09 -7.21 13.41
C LEU A 67 -27.78 -6.19 12.49
N LYS A 68 -28.30 -6.63 11.34
CA LYS A 68 -29.09 -5.76 10.44
C LYS A 68 -30.35 -5.21 11.10
N LEU A 69 -31.00 -6.03 11.93
CA LEU A 69 -32.20 -5.66 12.70
C LEU A 69 -31.87 -4.99 14.05
N ASN A 70 -30.58 -4.76 14.35
CA ASN A 70 -30.06 -4.28 15.63
C ASN A 70 -30.46 -5.10 16.87
N PHE A 71 -30.86 -6.35 16.69
CA PHE A 71 -31.23 -7.24 17.77
C PHE A 71 -29.96 -7.77 18.47
N PHE A 72 -29.78 -7.42 19.74
CA PHE A 72 -28.65 -7.86 20.57
C PHE A 72 -27.26 -7.56 19.95
N ALA A 73 -27.13 -6.40 19.29
CA ALA A 73 -25.97 -6.06 18.45
C ALA A 73 -24.59 -6.32 19.09
N ASN A 74 -24.40 -6.00 20.37
CA ASN A 74 -23.13 -6.26 21.07
C ASN A 74 -22.80 -7.75 21.22
N TYR A 75 -23.77 -8.56 21.66
CA TYR A 75 -23.55 -9.99 21.79
C TYR A 75 -23.43 -10.64 20.42
N SER A 76 -24.21 -10.17 19.45
CA SER A 76 -24.13 -10.58 18.05
C SER A 76 -22.74 -10.30 17.46
N ALA A 77 -22.16 -9.12 17.67
CA ALA A 77 -20.80 -8.79 17.21
C ALA A 77 -19.72 -9.66 17.89
N ILE A 78 -19.81 -9.85 19.21
CA ILE A 78 -18.87 -10.72 19.95
C ILE A 78 -18.97 -12.18 19.46
N LEU A 79 -20.19 -12.69 19.32
CA LEU A 79 -20.42 -14.05 18.83
C LEU A 79 -19.94 -14.21 17.39
N GLN A 80 -20.18 -13.21 16.54
CA GLN A 80 -19.72 -13.20 15.17
C GLN A 80 -18.19 -13.26 15.08
N GLY A 81 -17.48 -12.47 15.89
CA GLY A 81 -16.02 -12.54 15.99
C GLY A 81 -15.51 -13.90 16.49
N LEU A 82 -16.20 -14.51 17.46
CA LEU A 82 -15.86 -15.84 17.95
C LEU A 82 -16.09 -16.94 16.91
N LEU A 83 -17.22 -16.90 16.20
CA LEU A 83 -17.55 -17.85 15.14
C LEU A 83 -16.58 -17.75 13.97
N SER A 84 -16.17 -16.54 13.60
CA SER A 84 -15.16 -16.30 12.56
C SER A 84 -13.83 -16.95 12.92
N ARG A 85 -13.38 -16.80 14.18
CA ARG A 85 -12.14 -17.44 14.65
C ARG A 85 -12.24 -18.97 14.65
N ILE A 86 -13.41 -19.51 15.00
CA ILE A 86 -13.66 -20.96 14.97
C ILE A 86 -13.60 -21.47 13.51
N ASP A 87 -14.29 -20.79 12.59
CA ASP A 87 -14.27 -21.17 11.17
C ASP A 87 -12.85 -21.12 10.58
N ILE A 88 -12.06 -20.08 10.89
CA ILE A 88 -10.65 -19.96 10.47
C ILE A 88 -9.81 -21.13 11.00
N ILE A 89 -9.99 -21.53 12.26
CA ILE A 89 -9.24 -22.65 12.85
C ILE A 89 -9.57 -23.96 12.12
N PHE A 90 -10.85 -24.20 11.85
CA PHE A 90 -11.30 -25.42 11.19
C PHE A 90 -10.97 -25.47 9.70
N ASP A 91 -10.97 -24.32 9.03
CA ASP A 91 -10.50 -24.19 7.66
C ASP A 91 -9.00 -24.53 7.55
N LYS A 92 -8.17 -24.03 8.49
CA LYS A 92 -6.75 -24.41 8.56
C LYS A 92 -6.57 -25.93 8.73
N ILE A 93 -7.40 -26.60 9.52
CA ILE A 93 -7.32 -28.05 9.72
C ILE A 93 -7.69 -28.80 8.42
N LEU A 94 -8.76 -28.39 7.74
CA LEU A 94 -9.14 -28.98 6.45
C LEU A 94 -8.08 -28.76 5.38
N ASN A 95 -7.47 -27.58 5.32
CA ASN A 95 -6.44 -27.26 4.34
C ASN A 95 -5.15 -28.06 4.56
N ILE A 96 -4.80 -28.38 5.81
CA ILE A 96 -3.70 -29.31 6.11
C ILE A 96 -4.01 -30.71 5.54
N GLN A 97 -5.28 -31.14 5.59
CA GLN A 97 -5.66 -32.46 5.12
C GLN A 97 -5.89 -32.55 3.60
N ASN A 98 -6.50 -31.56 2.97
CA ASN A 98 -6.76 -31.54 1.52
C ASN A 98 -5.47 -31.42 0.69
N LYS A 99 -4.43 -30.78 1.26
CA LYS A 99 -3.07 -30.82 0.69
C LYS A 99 -2.51 -32.23 0.55
N LEU A 100 -3.12 -33.22 1.19
CA LEU A 100 -2.73 -34.61 1.03
C LEU A 100 -3.34 -35.27 -0.23
N GLU A 101 -4.23 -34.63 -1.02
CA GLU A 101 -5.13 -35.36 -1.97
C GLU A 101 -5.26 -34.91 -3.47
N GLY A 102 -5.13 -33.63 -3.88
CA GLY A 102 -4.89 -33.06 -5.26
C GLY A 102 -5.56 -33.51 -6.62
N LYS A 103 -6.08 -32.55 -7.46
CA LYS A 103 -6.00 -32.39 -8.98
C LYS A 103 -6.92 -31.29 -9.62
N VAL A 104 -6.47 -30.56 -10.69
CA VAL A 104 -7.19 -29.52 -11.53
C VAL A 104 -6.67 -29.46 -13.01
N GLU A 105 -7.44 -28.86 -13.97
CA GLU A 105 -7.05 -28.45 -15.36
C GLU A 105 -7.71 -27.10 -15.88
N PRO A 106 -7.17 -26.30 -16.86
CA PRO A 106 -7.62 -24.91 -17.24
C PRO A 106 -7.78 -24.50 -18.76
N LYS A 107 -8.06 -23.20 -19.08
CA LYS A 107 -8.17 -22.50 -20.42
C LYS A 107 -7.58 -21.03 -20.46
N LYS A 108 -7.46 -20.37 -21.65
CA LYS A 108 -6.76 -19.07 -21.99
C LYS A 108 -7.58 -17.97 -22.77
N GLN A 109 -7.02 -16.75 -22.98
CA GLN A 109 -7.56 -15.47 -23.57
C GLN A 109 -6.61 -14.70 -24.59
N GLN A 110 -7.06 -13.57 -25.21
CA GLN A 110 -6.36 -12.61 -26.14
C GLN A 110 -6.79 -11.08 -26.06
N PRO A 111 -6.12 -10.08 -26.72
CA PRO A 111 -6.14 -8.60 -26.45
C PRO A 111 -6.42 -7.57 -27.63
N VAL A 112 -6.19 -6.23 -27.46
CA VAL A 112 -6.58 -5.04 -28.34
C VAL A 112 -5.47 -3.90 -28.49
N GLU A 113 -5.63 -2.94 -29.44
CA GLU A 113 -4.67 -1.99 -30.13
C GLU A 113 -4.91 -0.42 -29.98
N LYS A 114 -4.06 0.48 -30.58
CA LYS A 114 -3.88 1.99 -30.38
C LYS A 114 -3.73 2.87 -31.68
N ILE A 115 -3.82 4.24 -31.58
CA ILE A 115 -3.56 5.29 -32.64
C ILE A 115 -2.82 6.58 -32.12
N LYS A 116 -2.16 7.41 -33.00
CA LYS A 116 -1.23 8.58 -32.77
C LYS A 116 -1.62 9.95 -33.46
N SER A 117 -0.93 11.07 -33.10
CA SER A 117 -0.86 12.40 -33.80
C SER A 117 0.36 13.30 -33.38
N THR A 118 0.79 14.31 -34.19
CA THR A 118 2.09 15.07 -34.20
C THR A 118 1.99 16.63 -34.32
N ASN A 119 2.99 17.41 -33.81
CA ASN A 119 3.49 18.71 -34.36
C ASN A 119 4.72 19.34 -33.61
N GLN A 120 5.50 20.24 -34.26
CA GLN A 120 6.88 20.75 -33.90
C GLN A 120 6.96 22.13 -33.17
N PRO A 121 8.10 22.53 -32.51
CA PRO A 121 8.19 23.73 -31.64
C PRO A 121 9.16 24.89 -32.04
N ILE A 122 8.92 26.08 -31.46
CA ILE A 122 9.69 27.35 -31.53
C ILE A 122 10.53 27.56 -30.23
N LYS A 123 11.77 28.10 -30.31
CA LYS A 123 12.67 28.36 -29.16
C LYS A 123 12.28 29.60 -28.33
N LYS A 124 11.81 29.41 -27.10
CA LYS A 124 11.43 30.45 -26.12
C LYS A 124 12.39 30.44 -24.91
N LYS A 125 12.74 31.62 -24.39
CA LYS A 125 13.54 31.78 -23.15
C LYS A 125 12.82 31.03 -22.02
N SER A 126 13.47 30.01 -21.47
CA SER A 126 12.85 29.05 -20.56
C SER A 126 13.18 29.42 -19.11
N ASN A 127 12.15 29.74 -18.33
CA ASN A 127 12.24 29.89 -16.88
C ASN A 127 11.67 28.62 -16.24
N CYS A 128 12.06 28.32 -14.99
CA CYS A 128 11.40 27.26 -14.24
C CYS A 128 9.96 27.64 -13.90
N PRO A 129 9.05 26.66 -13.72
CA PRO A 129 7.65 26.94 -13.45
C PRO A 129 7.45 27.67 -12.12
N ILE A 130 6.32 28.38 -12.01
CA ILE A 130 5.84 28.94 -10.74
C ILE A 130 4.86 27.94 -10.12
N LEU A 131 5.09 27.57 -8.86
CA LEU A 131 4.11 26.89 -8.04
C LEU A 131 3.26 27.91 -7.27
N GLU A 132 1.96 27.88 -7.50
CA GLU A 132 1.00 28.72 -6.80
C GLU A 132 0.05 27.86 -5.96
N CYS A 133 -0.13 28.22 -4.69
CA CYS A 133 -1.20 27.68 -3.87
C CYS A 133 -2.16 28.80 -3.56
N THR A 134 -3.43 28.61 -3.89
CA THR A 134 -4.46 29.63 -3.69
C THR A 134 -5.63 29.05 -2.93
N ASP A 135 -6.22 29.85 -2.05
CA ASP A 135 -7.28 29.39 -1.14
C ASP A 135 -8.60 29.04 -1.84
N LYS A 136 -8.82 29.51 -3.08
CA LYS A 136 -10.04 29.26 -3.84
C LYS A 136 -9.77 29.09 -5.34
N SER A 137 -10.30 28.01 -5.91
CA SER A 137 -10.46 27.86 -7.36
C SER A 137 -11.66 28.68 -7.84
N ARG A 138 -11.67 29.06 -9.12
CA ARG A 138 -12.88 29.62 -9.76
C ARG A 138 -13.93 28.55 -10.06
N ASP A 139 -13.49 27.30 -10.21
CA ASP A 139 -14.35 26.13 -10.45
C ASP A 139 -14.47 25.32 -9.15
N ASP A 140 -15.71 25.04 -8.71
CA ASP A 140 -16.06 24.51 -7.37
C ASP A 140 -15.39 23.18 -6.96
N LYS A 141 -14.63 22.53 -7.85
CA LYS A 141 -13.95 21.26 -7.58
C LYS A 141 -12.56 21.17 -8.18
N LEU A 142 -12.01 22.19 -8.84
CA LEU A 142 -10.67 22.10 -9.40
C LEU A 142 -9.64 22.14 -8.26
N CYS A 143 -8.74 21.15 -8.19
CA CYS A 143 -7.76 21.03 -7.12
C CYS A 143 -6.30 21.09 -7.60
N PHE A 144 -6.09 20.87 -8.89
CA PHE A 144 -4.80 20.98 -9.54
C PHE A 144 -4.98 21.50 -10.96
N ILE A 145 -4.11 22.41 -11.37
CA ILE A 145 -4.01 22.86 -12.75
C ILE A 145 -2.55 23.03 -13.15
N HIS A 146 -2.25 22.48 -14.31
CA HIS A 146 -0.99 22.57 -15.01
C HIS A 146 -1.20 23.46 -16.23
N SER A 147 -0.26 24.38 -16.50
CA SER A 147 -0.34 25.35 -17.62
C SER A 147 -0.58 24.75 -19.01
N GLY A 148 -0.36 23.44 -19.17
CA GLY A 148 -0.56 22.71 -20.44
C GLY A 148 0.48 23.06 -21.51
N THR A 149 1.44 23.92 -21.19
CA THR A 149 2.54 24.31 -22.05
C THR A 149 3.73 23.38 -21.90
N ASN A 150 4.54 23.25 -22.95
CA ASN A 150 5.85 22.62 -22.90
C ASN A 150 6.89 23.63 -23.48
N PRO A 151 7.74 24.24 -22.64
CA PRO A 151 7.90 23.98 -21.22
C PRO A 151 6.76 24.53 -20.35
N VAL A 152 6.64 23.96 -19.16
CA VAL A 152 5.62 24.28 -18.16
C VAL A 152 5.92 25.63 -17.54
N THR A 153 4.92 26.50 -17.47
CA THR A 153 5.07 27.84 -16.90
C THR A 153 4.51 27.95 -15.49
N THR A 154 3.40 27.28 -15.20
CA THR A 154 2.75 27.34 -13.89
C THR A 154 2.14 26.00 -13.51
N VAL A 155 2.20 25.69 -12.21
CA VAL A 155 1.45 24.64 -11.54
C VAL A 155 0.69 25.29 -10.40
N LYS A 156 -0.62 25.05 -10.32
CA LYS A 156 -1.43 25.59 -9.22
C LYS A 156 -2.17 24.50 -8.48
N PHE A 157 -2.21 24.62 -7.16
CA PHE A 157 -3.03 23.78 -6.29
C PHE A 157 -4.11 24.60 -5.62
N TYR A 158 -5.24 23.93 -5.38
CA TYR A 158 -6.37 24.47 -4.64
C TYR A 158 -6.79 23.48 -3.54
N PRO A 159 -7.26 23.96 -2.38
CA PRO A 159 -7.83 23.10 -1.35
C PRO A 159 -9.06 22.35 -1.87
N CYS A 160 -9.22 21.12 -1.40
CA CYS A 160 -10.51 20.44 -1.43
C CYS A 160 -11.29 20.74 -0.16
N ASN A 161 -12.62 20.82 -0.30
CA ASN A 161 -13.54 20.91 0.81
C ASN A 161 -13.44 19.68 1.73
N GLU A 162 -13.94 19.79 2.96
CA GLU A 162 -14.01 18.66 3.90
C GLU A 162 -14.78 17.47 3.30
N GLY A 163 -14.25 16.26 3.48
CA GLY A 163 -14.81 15.04 2.86
C GLY A 163 -14.37 14.79 1.41
N PHE A 164 -13.56 15.68 0.82
CA PHE A 164 -13.01 15.52 -0.52
C PHE A 164 -11.48 15.48 -0.50
N VAL A 165 -10.90 14.77 -1.46
CA VAL A 165 -9.46 14.73 -1.73
C VAL A 165 -9.20 15.08 -3.18
N CYS A 166 -8.05 15.67 -3.47
CA CYS A 166 -7.65 15.96 -4.84
C CYS A 166 -7.29 14.65 -5.54
N ASP A 167 -8.07 14.24 -6.56
CA ASP A 167 -7.86 13.00 -7.30
C ASP A 167 -6.70 13.14 -8.28
N LEU A 168 -5.50 13.05 -7.73
CA LEU A 168 -4.27 13.03 -8.49
C LEU A 168 -3.71 11.62 -8.62
N ASP A 169 -4.49 10.59 -8.23
CA ASP A 169 -3.97 9.26 -7.90
C ASP A 169 -4.36 8.20 -8.94
N TYR A 170 -3.36 7.60 -9.60
CA TYR A 170 -2.65 6.40 -9.11
C TYR A 170 -1.60 5.95 -10.14
N ASN A 171 -1.82 6.28 -11.42
CA ASN A 171 -0.79 6.20 -12.45
C ASN A 171 -0.11 7.57 -12.52
N ARG A 172 1.10 7.71 -11.95
CA ARG A 172 1.97 8.88 -12.18
C ARG A 172 2.12 9.20 -13.67
N ASP A 173 1.88 8.21 -14.52
CA ASP A 173 1.91 8.32 -15.96
C ASP A 173 0.66 8.96 -16.59
N GLU A 174 -0.37 9.32 -15.83
CA GLU A 174 -1.55 9.99 -16.40
C GLU A 174 -1.56 11.49 -16.15
N LEU A 175 -0.86 12.01 -15.13
CA LEU A 175 -0.85 13.45 -14.83
C LEU A 175 0.37 14.13 -15.46
N ALA A 176 0.19 15.35 -15.95
CA ALA A 176 1.29 16.19 -16.40
C ALA A 176 2.01 16.73 -15.16
N TRP A 177 3.26 16.31 -14.95
CA TRP A 177 4.12 16.84 -13.90
C TRP A 177 5.36 17.52 -14.47
N VAL A 178 6.00 18.35 -13.64
CA VAL A 178 7.22 19.06 -14.03
C VAL A 178 8.37 18.05 -14.09
N ASN A 179 8.94 17.90 -15.30
CA ASN A 179 10.16 17.14 -15.55
C ASN A 179 11.09 17.99 -16.40
N SER A 180 12.07 18.63 -15.77
CA SER A 180 13.00 19.51 -16.46
C SER A 180 13.78 18.85 -17.59
N THR A 181 14.12 17.57 -17.44
CA THR A 181 14.88 16.83 -18.46
C THR A 181 14.08 16.72 -19.74
N GLN A 182 12.80 16.35 -19.64
CA GLN A 182 11.88 16.27 -20.78
C GLN A 182 11.51 17.64 -21.33
N GLN A 183 11.35 18.64 -20.46
CA GLN A 183 10.82 19.95 -20.84
C GLN A 183 11.87 20.90 -21.42
N PHE A 184 13.12 20.81 -20.97
CA PHE A 184 14.13 21.84 -21.25
C PHE A 184 15.40 21.30 -21.90
N THR A 185 15.75 20.02 -21.71
CA THR A 185 16.97 19.46 -22.33
C THR A 185 16.74 18.69 -23.62
N GLN A 186 15.50 18.32 -23.94
CA GLN A 186 15.18 17.59 -25.16
C GLN A 186 14.24 18.43 -26.04
N SER A 187 14.82 19.22 -26.95
CA SER A 187 14.06 19.73 -28.09
C SER A 187 13.77 18.56 -29.03
N SER A 188 12.69 17.83 -28.77
CA SER A 188 12.24 16.72 -29.61
C SER A 188 10.86 17.02 -30.18
N THR A 189 10.64 16.55 -31.41
CA THR A 189 9.32 16.51 -32.04
C THR A 189 8.56 15.22 -31.70
N ASP A 190 9.19 14.26 -31.01
CA ASP A 190 8.53 13.06 -30.52
C ASP A 190 7.56 13.42 -29.39
N PRO A 191 6.24 13.28 -29.59
CA PRO A 191 5.27 13.57 -28.55
C PRO A 191 5.48 12.75 -27.28
N ASN A 192 6.07 11.55 -27.36
CA ASN A 192 6.31 10.69 -26.18
C ASN A 192 7.36 11.27 -25.23
N LEU A 193 8.17 12.23 -25.69
CA LEU A 193 9.14 12.94 -24.87
C LEU A 193 8.58 14.21 -24.24
N SER A 194 7.33 14.58 -24.56
CA SER A 194 6.64 15.72 -23.95
C SER A 194 6.09 15.36 -22.57
N ALA A 195 6.36 16.20 -21.58
CA ALA A 195 5.82 16.05 -20.22
C ALA A 195 4.29 16.22 -20.12
N VAL A 196 3.63 16.65 -21.22
CA VAL A 196 2.19 16.97 -21.24
C VAL A 196 1.42 16.07 -22.21
N TYR A 197 2.10 15.42 -23.17
CA TYR A 197 1.41 14.65 -24.20
C TYR A 197 0.68 13.44 -23.62
N GLN A 198 -0.62 13.33 -23.90
CA GLN A 198 -1.52 12.30 -23.33
C GLN A 198 -1.55 12.30 -21.80
N LYS A 199 -1.22 13.43 -21.17
CA LYS A 199 -1.30 13.60 -19.72
C LYS A 199 -2.42 14.60 -19.36
N LYS A 200 -3.11 14.33 -18.26
CA LYS A 200 -4.08 15.19 -17.60
C LYS A 200 -3.37 16.43 -17.06
N THR A 201 -3.82 17.61 -17.45
CA THR A 201 -3.31 18.89 -16.95
C THR A 201 -4.17 19.48 -15.84
N GLN A 202 -5.27 18.81 -15.49
CA GLN A 202 -6.19 19.25 -14.45
C GLN A 202 -6.60 18.05 -13.62
N ALA A 203 -6.85 18.28 -12.34
CA ALA A 203 -7.49 17.30 -11.47
C ALA A 203 -8.53 17.98 -10.58
N TYR A 204 -9.50 17.18 -10.15
CA TYR A 204 -10.65 17.64 -9.41
C TYR A 204 -10.75 16.96 -8.04
N CYS A 205 -11.34 17.66 -7.09
CA CYS A 205 -11.73 17.14 -5.81
C CYS A 205 -12.80 16.06 -5.99
N VAL A 206 -12.52 14.86 -5.52
CA VAL A 206 -13.45 13.74 -5.49
C VAL A 206 -13.83 13.42 -4.05
N SER A 207 -15.06 12.91 -3.88
CA SER A 207 -15.49 12.41 -2.57
C SER A 207 -14.58 11.26 -2.14
N LEU A 208 -14.20 11.25 -0.87
CA LEU A 208 -13.39 10.19 -0.26
C LEU A 208 -14.03 8.80 -0.41
N GLU A 209 -15.35 8.72 -0.50
CA GLU A 209 -16.06 7.45 -0.72
C GLU A 209 -15.79 6.86 -2.11
N LYS A 210 -15.66 7.71 -3.14
CA LYS A 210 -15.36 7.30 -4.52
C LYS A 210 -13.89 6.92 -4.72
N PHE A 211 -13.02 7.40 -3.82
CA PHE A 211 -11.58 7.24 -3.94
C PHE A 211 -11.09 5.82 -3.60
N LYS A 212 -11.92 5.01 -2.91
CA LYS A 212 -11.53 3.70 -2.40
C LYS A 212 -12.10 2.55 -3.23
N TYR A 213 -11.41 2.20 -4.31
CA TYR A 213 -11.67 1.00 -5.11
C TYR A 213 -10.41 0.13 -5.18
N ASN A 214 -10.57 -1.15 -5.48
CA ASN A 214 -9.47 -2.12 -5.56
C ASN A 214 -8.60 -2.20 -4.28
N LEU A 215 -9.19 -1.97 -3.11
CA LEU A 215 -8.51 -2.09 -1.83
C LEU A 215 -8.04 -3.54 -1.61
N LEU A 216 -6.77 -3.69 -1.23
CA LEU A 216 -6.16 -4.99 -0.98
C LEU A 216 -6.57 -5.57 0.39
N ALA A 217 -6.28 -6.85 0.60
CA ALA A 217 -6.58 -7.51 1.86
C ALA A 217 -5.98 -6.78 3.07
N GLY A 218 -6.74 -6.67 4.16
CA GLY A 218 -6.35 -5.93 5.37
C GLY A 218 -6.69 -4.45 5.38
N ARG A 219 -6.98 -3.85 4.21
CA ARG A 219 -7.46 -2.47 4.12
C ARG A 219 -8.90 -2.36 4.62
N GLN A 220 -9.24 -1.21 5.19
CA GLN A 220 -10.58 -0.96 5.71
C GLN A 220 -11.57 -0.64 4.59
N CYS A 221 -12.79 -1.16 4.67
CA CYS A 221 -13.84 -1.02 3.65
C CYS A 221 -15.23 -0.87 4.28
N LEU A 222 -16.16 -0.32 3.51
CA LEU A 222 -17.58 -0.21 3.84
C LEU A 222 -18.42 -1.17 2.98
N HIS A 223 -18.00 -1.38 1.72
CA HIS A 223 -18.71 -2.20 0.75
C HIS A 223 -17.77 -3.20 0.08
N ASN A 224 -18.33 -4.35 -0.27
CA ASN A 224 -17.64 -5.39 -1.04
C ASN A 224 -16.98 -4.83 -2.30
N SER A 225 -17.67 -3.97 -3.05
CA SER A 225 -17.16 -3.37 -4.30
C SER A 225 -15.89 -2.55 -4.15
N GLN A 226 -15.55 -2.11 -2.94
CA GLN A 226 -14.32 -1.36 -2.69
C GLN A 226 -13.09 -2.29 -2.65
N CYS A 227 -13.27 -3.56 -2.31
CA CYS A 227 -12.20 -4.54 -2.19
C CYS A 227 -11.86 -5.18 -3.54
N TYR A 228 -10.58 -5.48 -3.76
CA TYR A 228 -10.07 -6.12 -4.97
C TYR A 228 -10.76 -7.48 -5.24
N GLN A 229 -10.88 -8.34 -4.23
CA GLN A 229 -11.63 -9.62 -4.31
C GLN A 229 -13.13 -9.48 -4.07
N ARG A 230 -13.65 -8.24 -4.06
CA ARG A 230 -15.06 -7.94 -3.80
C ARG A 230 -15.61 -8.52 -2.48
N ASN A 231 -14.76 -8.65 -1.47
CA ASN A 231 -15.10 -9.25 -0.18
C ASN A 231 -14.71 -8.32 0.97
N CYS A 232 -15.69 -7.57 1.49
CA CYS A 232 -15.53 -6.71 2.66
C CYS A 232 -16.16 -7.40 3.89
N TYR A 233 -15.31 -7.98 4.74
CA TYR A 233 -15.73 -8.77 5.89
C TYR A 233 -15.38 -8.05 7.19
N PHE A 234 -16.41 -7.68 7.97
CA PHE A 234 -16.27 -6.81 9.16
C PHE A 234 -15.55 -5.49 8.90
N GLY A 235 -15.83 -4.87 7.76
CA GLY A 235 -15.21 -3.61 7.38
C GLY A 235 -13.73 -3.73 7.02
N ILE A 236 -13.25 -4.94 6.73
CA ILE A 236 -11.87 -5.21 6.29
C ILE A 236 -11.92 -6.03 5.00
N CYS A 237 -11.16 -5.63 3.99
CA CYS A 237 -11.05 -6.38 2.76
C CYS A 237 -10.35 -7.72 3.00
N ARG A 238 -10.89 -8.78 2.39
CA ARG A 238 -10.35 -10.14 2.46
C ARG A 238 -9.94 -10.63 1.09
N GLY A 239 -8.79 -11.28 1.05
CA GLY A 239 -8.33 -12.02 -0.12
C GLY A 239 -8.73 -13.49 -0.08
N LYS A 240 -8.15 -14.25 -1.01
CA LYS A 240 -8.21 -15.71 -1.10
C LYS A 240 -7.41 -16.36 0.03
N SER A 241 -7.95 -17.45 0.57
CA SER A 241 -7.39 -18.22 1.66
C SER A 241 -6.17 -19.03 1.23
N SER A 242 -5.42 -19.56 2.19
CA SER A 242 -4.23 -20.35 1.88
C SER A 242 -4.57 -21.63 1.11
N GLY A 243 -3.84 -21.88 0.03
CA GLY A 243 -4.05 -23.04 -0.85
C GLY A 243 -5.10 -22.81 -1.93
N GLU A 244 -5.80 -21.68 -1.96
CA GLU A 244 -6.66 -21.31 -3.08
C GLU A 244 -5.81 -20.84 -4.27
N GLU A 245 -6.31 -21.11 -5.47
CA GLU A 245 -5.67 -20.68 -6.72
C GLU A 245 -5.76 -19.16 -6.88
N CYS A 246 -4.65 -18.56 -7.29
CA CYS A 246 -4.53 -17.12 -7.50
C CYS A 246 -3.83 -16.85 -8.82
N ALA A 247 -4.16 -15.74 -9.49
CA ALA A 247 -3.40 -15.29 -10.66
C ALA A 247 -2.34 -14.25 -10.29
N ASN A 248 -2.58 -13.45 -9.25
CA ASN A 248 -1.72 -12.35 -8.83
C ASN A 248 -1.60 -12.30 -7.31
N HIS A 249 -0.51 -11.74 -6.79
CA HIS A 249 -0.29 -11.59 -5.35
C HIS A 249 -1.47 -10.88 -4.67
N GLN A 250 -2.02 -9.84 -5.28
CA GLN A 250 -3.15 -9.02 -4.80
C GLN A 250 -4.43 -9.81 -4.50
N GLU A 251 -4.56 -11.02 -5.04
CA GLU A 251 -5.73 -11.86 -4.79
C GLU A 251 -5.71 -12.52 -3.42
N CYS A 252 -4.53 -12.68 -2.81
CA CYS A 252 -4.36 -13.44 -1.58
C CYS A 252 -4.72 -12.64 -0.31
N ASP A 253 -5.13 -13.34 0.74
CA ASP A 253 -5.39 -12.69 2.04
C ASP A 253 -4.08 -12.26 2.73
N ILE A 254 -4.20 -11.47 3.79
CA ILE A 254 -3.09 -11.02 4.62
C ILE A 254 -2.20 -12.20 5.06
N GLY A 255 -0.88 -12.03 5.02
CA GLY A 255 0.06 -13.08 5.41
C GLY A 255 0.36 -14.09 4.29
N LEU A 256 -0.27 -13.94 3.13
CA LEU A 256 -0.15 -14.84 1.99
C LEU A 256 0.31 -14.10 0.74
N THR A 257 0.88 -14.86 -0.19
CA THR A 257 1.36 -14.38 -1.48
C THR A 257 1.10 -15.43 -2.55
N CYS A 258 0.83 -14.97 -3.77
CA CYS A 258 0.56 -15.84 -4.89
C CYS A 258 1.85 -16.42 -5.47
N ARG A 259 2.11 -17.72 -5.27
CA ARG A 259 3.36 -18.36 -5.70
C ARG A 259 3.09 -19.64 -6.48
N HIS A 260 3.93 -19.88 -7.49
CA HIS A 260 3.97 -21.14 -8.22
C HIS A 260 4.39 -22.28 -7.28
N GLN A 261 3.67 -23.40 -7.33
CA GLN A 261 4.18 -24.65 -6.77
C GLN A 261 5.26 -25.21 -7.70
N MET A 262 6.27 -25.86 -7.13
CA MET A 262 7.36 -26.49 -7.89
C MET A 262 6.96 -27.87 -8.44
N GLU A 263 5.78 -28.36 -8.06
CA GLU A 263 5.25 -29.66 -8.47
C GLU A 263 4.17 -29.45 -9.54
N TRP A 264 4.16 -30.31 -10.56
CA TRP A 264 3.14 -30.29 -11.60
C TRP A 264 1.74 -30.49 -10.99
N PRO A 265 0.73 -29.65 -11.29
CA PRO A 265 0.61 -28.81 -12.49
C PRO A 265 1.16 -27.37 -12.41
N TYR A 266 2.10 -27.05 -11.52
CA TYR A 266 2.69 -25.71 -11.34
C TYR A 266 1.65 -24.61 -11.10
N ASN A 267 0.56 -24.97 -10.41
CA ASN A 267 -0.49 -24.04 -10.02
C ASN A 267 0.08 -22.91 -9.15
N THR A 268 -0.52 -21.74 -9.29
CA THR A 268 -0.23 -20.58 -8.47
C THR A 268 -1.23 -20.54 -7.33
N LEU A 269 -0.73 -20.70 -6.10
CA LEU A 269 -1.56 -20.75 -4.91
C LEU A 269 -1.22 -19.62 -3.95
N CYS A 270 -2.19 -19.21 -3.15
CA CYS A 270 -1.94 -18.35 -2.01
C CYS A 270 -1.19 -19.12 -0.91
N LEU A 271 0.11 -18.88 -0.80
CA LEU A 271 0.99 -19.54 0.16
C LEU A 271 1.51 -18.52 1.19
N PRO A 272 1.89 -18.94 2.41
CA PRO A 272 2.52 -18.05 3.38
C PRO A 272 3.72 -17.33 2.79
N PHE A 273 4.05 -16.16 3.32
CA PHE A 273 5.29 -15.47 2.96
C PHE A 273 6.53 -16.31 3.25
N LYS A 274 7.60 -16.02 2.51
CA LYS A 274 8.93 -16.57 2.71
C LYS A 274 9.66 -15.82 3.82
N LEU A 275 10.40 -16.58 4.61
CA LEU A 275 11.21 -16.12 5.74
C LEU A 275 12.62 -15.71 5.29
N PRO A 276 13.42 -15.04 6.16
CA PRO A 276 14.78 -14.65 5.84
C PRO A 276 15.64 -15.82 5.38
N GLY A 277 16.41 -15.60 4.31
CA GLY A 277 17.30 -16.60 3.74
C GLY A 277 16.64 -17.59 2.78
N GLU A 278 15.31 -17.66 2.74
CA GLU A 278 14.60 -18.47 1.74
C GLU A 278 14.70 -17.85 0.34
N GLU A 279 14.88 -18.69 -0.68
CA GLU A 279 14.97 -18.26 -2.08
C GLU A 279 13.67 -17.59 -2.53
N CYS A 280 13.70 -16.50 -3.28
CA CYS A 280 12.53 -15.73 -3.69
C CYS A 280 12.63 -15.22 -5.13
N ASP A 281 11.49 -14.95 -5.76
CA ASP A 281 11.42 -14.40 -7.12
C ASP A 281 10.98 -12.94 -7.12
N HIS A 282 10.11 -12.58 -6.18
CA HIS A 282 9.61 -11.23 -6.03
C HIS A 282 9.66 -10.74 -4.59
N ASP A 283 9.74 -9.42 -4.44
CA ASP A 283 9.62 -8.74 -3.17
C ASP A 283 8.35 -9.18 -2.41
N PHE A 284 7.26 -9.44 -3.13
CA PHE A 284 5.97 -9.86 -2.57
C PHE A 284 5.97 -11.30 -2.06
N ASP A 285 6.98 -12.10 -2.37
CA ASP A 285 7.12 -13.46 -1.83
C ASP A 285 7.54 -13.44 -0.37
N CYS A 286 8.30 -12.42 0.02
CA CYS A 286 8.86 -12.29 1.35
C CYS A 286 7.91 -11.57 2.30
N GLU A 287 8.09 -11.75 3.62
CA GLU A 287 7.35 -10.96 4.61
C GLU A 287 7.61 -9.46 4.45
N MET A 288 6.75 -8.63 5.06
CA MET A 288 6.71 -7.18 4.87
C MET A 288 8.05 -6.48 5.12
N ASN A 289 8.82 -6.94 6.11
CA ASN A 289 10.13 -6.39 6.49
C ASN A 289 11.32 -6.93 5.67
N TYR A 290 11.10 -7.82 4.69
CA TYR A 290 12.16 -8.40 3.86
C TYR A 290 12.03 -8.05 2.38
N LYS A 291 13.16 -7.78 1.72
CA LYS A 291 13.27 -7.55 0.28
C LYS A 291 13.89 -8.77 -0.39
N CYS A 292 13.43 -9.08 -1.60
CA CYS A 292 13.92 -10.22 -2.36
C CYS A 292 15.16 -9.81 -3.17
N TRP A 293 16.35 -10.14 -2.66
CA TRP A 293 17.60 -9.63 -3.23
C TRP A 293 18.75 -10.64 -3.25
N TYR A 294 19.84 -10.31 -3.94
CA TYR A 294 21.04 -11.14 -4.04
C TYR A 294 21.95 -10.92 -2.82
N PRO A 295 22.13 -11.90 -1.92
CA PRO A 295 22.92 -11.70 -0.70
C PRO A 295 24.43 -11.59 -0.97
N SER A 296 24.93 -12.14 -2.08
CA SER A 296 26.35 -12.05 -2.45
C SER A 296 26.58 -12.06 -3.97
N GLU A 297 27.84 -11.86 -4.38
CA GLU A 297 28.27 -11.90 -5.78
C GLU A 297 27.90 -13.23 -6.47
N THR A 298 28.18 -14.36 -5.82
CA THR A 298 27.85 -15.71 -6.33
C THR A 298 26.35 -15.83 -6.61
N HIS A 299 25.52 -15.30 -5.72
CA HIS A 299 24.06 -15.33 -5.86
C HIS A 299 23.59 -14.46 -7.03
N SER A 300 24.18 -13.27 -7.22
CA SER A 300 23.89 -12.42 -8.38
C SER A 300 24.30 -13.09 -9.70
N LYS A 301 25.49 -13.72 -9.74
CA LYS A 301 25.98 -14.47 -10.90
C LYS A 301 25.06 -15.63 -11.27
N ASN A 302 24.59 -16.37 -10.26
CA ASN A 302 23.68 -17.51 -10.45
C ASN A 302 22.20 -17.11 -10.57
N LYS A 303 21.89 -15.81 -10.44
CA LYS A 303 20.53 -15.25 -10.45
C LYS A 303 19.61 -15.78 -9.35
N THR A 304 20.16 -16.25 -8.23
CA THR A 304 19.41 -16.74 -7.07
C THR A 304 19.23 -15.62 -6.06
N LYS A 305 17.99 -15.25 -5.74
CA LYS A 305 17.68 -14.21 -4.72
C LYS A 305 17.15 -14.85 -3.46
N THR A 306 17.32 -14.19 -2.33
CA THR A 306 16.78 -14.62 -1.05
C THR A 306 16.07 -13.47 -0.34
N CYS A 307 15.15 -13.78 0.55
CA CYS A 307 14.53 -12.77 1.41
C CYS A 307 15.56 -12.21 2.40
N MET A 308 15.82 -10.91 2.34
CA MET A 308 16.80 -10.18 3.16
C MET A 308 16.13 -9.02 3.90
N THR A 309 16.54 -8.69 5.12
CA THR A 309 15.96 -7.56 5.88
C THR A 309 16.13 -6.22 5.17
N ALA A 310 15.01 -5.55 4.90
CA ALA A 310 14.96 -4.25 4.26
C ALA A 310 15.74 -3.22 5.10
N TYR A 311 16.50 -2.35 4.43
CA TYR A 311 17.21 -1.23 5.05
C TYR A 311 18.09 -1.57 6.28
N SER A 312 18.66 -2.77 6.32
CA SER A 312 19.36 -3.29 7.51
C SER A 312 20.89 -3.23 7.41
N LEU A 313 21.43 -3.30 6.20
CA LEU A 313 22.88 -3.39 5.97
C LEU A 313 23.54 -2.01 6.07
N ALA A 314 24.65 -1.92 6.81
CA ALA A 314 25.41 -0.69 6.94
C ALA A 314 26.22 -0.39 5.66
N ASP A 315 26.62 0.88 5.49
CA ASP A 315 27.57 1.28 4.45
C ASP A 315 28.85 0.42 4.50
N GLY A 316 29.35 0.03 3.33
CA GLY A 316 30.48 -0.87 3.16
C GLY A 316 30.14 -2.36 3.15
N ALA A 317 28.94 -2.75 3.60
CA ALA A 317 28.47 -4.14 3.54
C ALA A 317 28.40 -4.62 2.08
N SER A 318 28.93 -5.82 1.82
CA SER A 318 28.96 -6.40 0.47
C SER A 318 27.66 -7.14 0.17
N ILE A 319 27.16 -6.97 -1.05
CA ILE A 319 25.94 -7.61 -1.55
C ILE A 319 26.14 -8.07 -3.00
N GLY A 320 25.21 -8.88 -3.51
CA GLY A 320 25.10 -9.09 -4.94
C GLY A 320 24.56 -7.83 -5.62
N TYR A 321 25.18 -7.45 -6.75
CA TYR A 321 24.76 -6.30 -7.56
C TYR A 321 24.30 -6.76 -8.93
N ARG A 322 23.25 -6.14 -9.44
CA ARG A 322 22.76 -6.38 -10.80
C ARG A 322 22.22 -5.10 -11.41
N GLN A 323 22.61 -4.86 -12.65
CA GLN A 323 22.04 -3.80 -13.47
C GLN A 323 20.66 -4.22 -13.97
N ILE A 324 19.61 -3.65 -13.40
CA ILE A 324 18.20 -3.92 -13.74
C ILE A 324 17.72 -2.98 -14.84
N HIS A 325 18.12 -1.72 -14.76
CA HIS A 325 17.80 -0.66 -15.70
C HIS A 325 18.98 -0.36 -16.62
N ASN A 326 18.71 0.27 -17.76
CA ASN A 326 19.74 0.79 -18.67
C ASN A 326 20.78 1.66 -17.92
N GLU A 327 22.03 1.70 -18.38
CA GLU A 327 23.11 2.54 -17.82
C GLU A 327 22.71 4.01 -17.68
N ASN A 328 21.82 4.51 -18.55
CA ASN A 328 21.27 5.86 -18.45
C ASN A 328 20.41 6.11 -17.19
N LEU A 329 20.04 5.05 -16.47
CA LEU A 329 19.27 5.03 -15.23
C LEU A 329 20.11 4.46 -14.07
N LYS A 330 21.37 4.89 -14.00
CA LYS A 330 22.36 4.45 -13.01
C LYS A 330 21.86 4.63 -11.57
N HIS A 331 21.23 5.77 -11.26
CA HIS A 331 20.62 6.01 -9.95
C HIS A 331 19.54 5.01 -9.57
N GLN A 332 18.64 4.68 -10.50
CA GLN A 332 17.60 3.69 -10.27
C GLN A 332 18.22 2.33 -9.98
N ASN A 333 19.29 1.97 -10.68
CA ASN A 333 20.07 0.78 -10.32
C ASN A 333 20.63 0.87 -8.89
N PHE A 334 21.16 2.01 -8.47
CA PHE A 334 21.68 2.17 -7.10
C PHE A 334 20.61 2.04 -6.02
N LEU A 335 19.41 2.59 -6.27
CA LEU A 335 18.26 2.46 -5.37
C LEU A 335 17.72 1.03 -5.31
N GLU A 336 17.53 0.39 -6.47
CA GLU A 336 17.03 -0.98 -6.55
C GLU A 336 17.96 -1.97 -5.83
N ASN A 337 19.27 -1.84 -6.05
CA ASN A 337 20.27 -2.65 -5.35
C ASN A 337 20.40 -2.28 -3.86
N GLY A 338 20.03 -1.04 -3.51
CA GLY A 338 20.14 -0.50 -2.16
C GLY A 338 18.95 -0.73 -1.24
N LYS A 339 17.90 -1.44 -1.68
CA LYS A 339 16.68 -1.73 -0.89
C LYS A 339 16.95 -2.47 0.44
N VAL A 340 18.10 -3.13 0.56
CA VAL A 340 18.57 -3.82 1.78
C VAL A 340 19.55 -2.98 2.62
N CYS A 341 19.99 -1.83 2.10
CA CYS A 341 20.98 -0.95 2.73
C CYS A 341 20.30 0.16 3.56
N LYS A 342 20.87 0.51 4.71
CA LYS A 342 20.40 1.60 5.58
C LYS A 342 20.37 2.95 4.89
N SER A 343 21.24 3.16 3.90
CA SER A 343 21.32 4.37 3.09
C SER A 343 20.34 4.40 1.92
N MET A 344 19.69 3.28 1.60
CA MET A 344 18.94 3.00 0.36
C MET A 344 19.77 2.89 -0.92
N PHE A 345 21.10 2.99 -0.86
CA PHE A 345 21.93 2.91 -2.05
C PHE A 345 22.95 1.79 -1.95
N ALA A 346 23.17 1.12 -3.08
CA ALA A 346 24.32 0.27 -3.29
C ALA A 346 25.01 0.62 -4.60
N VAL A 347 26.34 0.66 -4.58
CA VAL A 347 27.18 0.94 -5.75
C VAL A 347 27.92 -0.32 -6.21
N PRO A 348 28.16 -0.50 -7.52
CA PRO A 348 28.87 -1.65 -8.05
C PRO A 348 30.34 -1.61 -7.63
N THR A 349 30.85 -2.76 -7.25
CA THR A 349 32.29 -3.02 -7.01
C THR A 349 32.89 -3.95 -8.04
N GLY A 350 32.03 -4.61 -8.82
CA GLY A 350 32.32 -5.47 -9.96
C GLY A 350 31.04 -5.70 -10.76
N THR A 351 31.05 -6.63 -11.70
CA THR A 351 29.88 -6.92 -12.55
C THR A 351 28.69 -7.49 -11.77
N TYR A 352 28.96 -8.33 -10.77
CA TYR A 352 27.95 -9.01 -9.96
C TYR A 352 28.04 -8.69 -8.46
N SER A 353 28.98 -7.84 -8.06
CA SER A 353 29.23 -7.47 -6.68
C SER A 353 29.01 -5.97 -6.47
N GLY A 354 28.46 -5.62 -5.31
CA GLY A 354 28.24 -4.24 -4.91
C GLY A 354 28.40 -4.06 -3.41
N LYS A 355 28.44 -2.80 -3.00
CA LYS A 355 28.49 -2.42 -1.59
C LYS A 355 27.41 -1.40 -1.28
N CYS A 356 26.79 -1.54 -0.12
CA CYS A 356 25.96 -0.48 0.45
C CYS A 356 26.79 0.80 0.59
N ALA A 357 26.24 1.94 0.22
CA ALA A 357 26.95 3.20 0.21
C ALA A 357 26.01 4.36 0.50
N SER A 358 26.55 5.46 0.99
CA SER A 358 25.87 6.75 1.02
C SER A 358 26.64 7.73 0.13
N TYR A 359 25.97 8.76 -0.35
CA TYR A 359 26.61 9.80 -1.15
C TYR A 359 26.75 11.10 -0.37
N ASN A 360 27.76 11.87 -0.73
CA ASN A 360 27.81 13.30 -0.43
C ASN A 360 27.61 14.05 -1.75
N SER A 361 26.75 15.07 -1.77
CA SER A 361 26.67 15.98 -2.92
C SER A 361 27.88 16.91 -2.89
N ALA A 362 28.66 16.93 -3.97
CA ALA A 362 29.85 17.79 -4.06
C ALA A 362 29.52 19.24 -4.39
N ASP A 363 28.39 19.46 -5.06
CA ASP A 363 27.95 20.76 -5.52
C ASP A 363 26.98 21.39 -4.52
N SER A 364 27.09 22.71 -4.34
CA SER A 364 26.07 23.52 -3.66
C SER A 364 24.69 23.19 -4.23
N ASN A 365 23.67 23.06 -3.37
CA ASN A 365 22.30 22.66 -3.77
C ASN A 365 21.70 23.43 -4.99
N ALA A 366 22.26 24.59 -5.33
CA ALA A 366 21.87 25.41 -6.48
C ALA A 366 22.69 25.07 -7.73
N CYS A 367 21.99 24.94 -8.86
CA CYS A 367 22.57 24.70 -10.17
C CYS A 367 21.70 25.33 -11.27
N SER A 368 21.97 25.10 -12.56
CA SER A 368 21.14 25.69 -13.64
C SER A 368 20.57 24.62 -14.56
N PRO A 369 19.24 24.46 -14.66
CA PRO A 369 18.64 23.42 -15.49
C PRO A 369 18.69 23.78 -16.98
N PHE A 370 19.10 25.01 -17.31
CA PHE A 370 19.17 25.56 -18.66
C PHE A 370 20.62 25.65 -19.11
N VAL A 371 20.94 25.04 -20.25
CA VAL A 371 22.25 25.21 -20.89
C VAL A 371 22.28 26.60 -21.53
N THR A 372 22.92 27.57 -20.87
CA THR A 372 23.18 28.87 -21.50
C THR A 372 24.36 28.73 -22.45
N GLN A 373 24.16 29.04 -23.74
CA GLN A 373 25.23 29.02 -24.76
C GLN A 373 26.38 30.01 -24.48
N THR A 374 26.25 30.88 -23.47
CA THR A 374 27.23 31.91 -23.14
C THR A 374 28.12 31.50 -21.97
N ASN A 375 29.26 30.85 -22.28
CA ASN A 375 30.59 30.80 -21.61
C ASN A 375 30.77 31.04 -20.09
N LYS A 376 29.75 31.08 -19.26
CA LYS A 376 29.85 31.10 -17.79
C LYS A 376 29.34 29.79 -17.24
N VAL A 377 30.20 29.16 -16.44
CA VAL A 377 30.13 27.85 -15.79
C VAL A 377 28.88 27.73 -14.91
N SER A 378 27.70 27.65 -15.49
CA SER A 378 26.53 27.16 -14.77
C SER A 378 26.55 25.63 -14.85
N LEU A 379 26.79 24.98 -13.72
CA LEU A 379 26.69 23.52 -13.62
C LEU A 379 25.26 23.14 -13.99
N SER A 380 25.08 22.52 -15.16
CA SER A 380 23.79 21.97 -15.60
C SER A 380 23.51 20.59 -15.04
N THR A 381 24.46 20.09 -14.25
CA THR A 381 24.44 18.79 -13.64
C THR A 381 24.95 18.88 -12.21
N CYS A 382 24.42 18.06 -11.32
CA CYS A 382 24.91 17.86 -9.98
C CYS A 382 25.74 16.57 -9.90
N LYS A 383 26.88 16.65 -9.22
CA LYS A 383 27.75 15.51 -8.97
C LYS A 383 27.56 14.97 -7.56
N TYR A 384 27.27 13.68 -7.49
CA TYR A 384 27.11 12.90 -6.27
C TYR A 384 28.26 11.93 -6.14
N ASN A 385 29.01 12.03 -5.04
CA ASN A 385 30.16 11.18 -4.76
C ASN A 385 29.78 10.17 -3.68
N TYR A 386 29.85 8.88 -4.01
CA TYR A 386 29.57 7.81 -3.07
C TYR A 386 30.82 7.48 -2.25
N ASN A 387 30.63 7.24 -0.95
CA ASN A 387 31.71 6.97 -0.02
C ASN A 387 32.46 5.65 -0.33
N GLN A 388 31.83 4.73 -1.05
CA GLN A 388 32.44 3.48 -1.49
C GLN A 388 32.95 3.59 -2.93
N ASN A 389 34.19 3.14 -3.17
CA ASN A 389 34.82 2.95 -4.50
C ASN A 389 34.99 4.20 -5.38
N SER A 390 34.98 5.41 -4.83
CA SER A 390 35.04 6.65 -5.61
C SER A 390 33.96 6.71 -6.70
N ALA A 391 32.87 5.96 -6.53
CA ALA A 391 31.79 5.95 -7.51
C ALA A 391 31.17 7.34 -7.53
N THR A 392 31.04 7.90 -8.72
CA THR A 392 30.40 9.20 -8.91
C THR A 392 29.25 9.07 -9.87
N GLU A 393 28.23 9.88 -9.64
CA GLU A 393 27.11 10.02 -10.54
C GLU A 393 26.86 11.49 -10.83
N THR A 394 26.57 11.78 -12.09
CA THR A 394 26.31 13.13 -12.57
C THR A 394 24.90 13.15 -13.11
N VAL A 395 24.07 13.99 -12.53
CA VAL A 395 22.62 14.02 -12.77
C VAL A 395 22.26 15.40 -13.26
N LYS A 396 21.35 15.49 -14.22
CA LYS A 396 20.87 16.79 -14.68
C LYS A 396 20.16 17.53 -13.54
N CYS A 397 20.36 18.83 -13.51
CA CYS A 397 19.63 19.73 -12.64
C CYS A 397 18.13 19.71 -12.93
N ASP A 398 17.33 19.90 -11.89
CA ASP A 398 15.89 20.07 -12.02
C ASP A 398 15.46 21.47 -11.59
N CYS A 399 14.25 21.84 -12.00
CA CYS A 399 13.76 23.19 -11.84
C CYS A 399 13.21 23.45 -10.44
N SER A 400 13.61 24.57 -9.84
CA SER A 400 12.89 25.08 -8.67
C SER A 400 11.55 25.65 -9.10
N MET A 401 10.48 25.40 -8.33
CA MET A 401 9.15 25.93 -8.69
C MET A 401 8.94 27.40 -8.24
N LYS A 402 9.99 28.23 -8.35
CA LYS A 402 9.99 29.64 -7.94
C LYS A 402 9.69 30.63 -9.08
N GLY A 403 9.54 30.17 -10.32
CA GLY A 403 9.43 31.08 -11.48
C GLY A 403 10.72 31.73 -11.95
N SER A 404 11.87 31.30 -11.42
CA SER A 404 13.19 31.88 -11.71
C SER A 404 14.02 30.94 -12.59
N ASN A 405 15.26 31.34 -12.90
CA ASN A 405 16.22 30.47 -13.59
C ASN A 405 17.00 29.55 -12.63
N LEU A 406 16.56 29.48 -11.38
CA LEU A 406 17.22 28.67 -10.35
C LEU A 406 16.87 27.19 -10.55
N GLY A 407 17.89 26.40 -10.85
CA GLY A 407 17.84 24.95 -10.79
C GLY A 407 18.41 24.46 -9.48
N MET A 408 18.07 23.22 -9.18
CA MET A 408 18.47 22.53 -7.97
C MET A 408 18.86 21.11 -8.32
N CYS A 409 19.73 20.53 -7.51
CA CYS A 409 20.02 19.12 -7.62
C CYS A 409 18.74 18.30 -7.40
N THR A 410 18.54 17.25 -8.20
CA THR A 410 17.29 16.46 -8.22
C THR A 410 17.05 15.72 -6.92
N TRP A 411 18.11 15.17 -6.32
CA TRP A 411 17.99 14.27 -5.17
C TRP A 411 18.09 15.03 -3.86
N ALA A 412 17.33 14.54 -2.89
CA ALA A 412 17.37 15.02 -1.52
C ALA A 412 18.73 14.81 -0.86
N SER A 413 18.84 15.22 0.40
CA SER A 413 20.05 14.94 1.19
C SER A 413 20.19 13.44 1.46
N LYS A 414 21.40 12.98 1.80
CA LYS A 414 21.60 11.60 2.25
C LYS A 414 20.87 11.36 3.57
N GLU A 415 20.77 12.37 4.42
CA GLU A 415 20.07 12.34 5.71
C GLU A 415 18.58 12.07 5.51
N THR A 416 17.95 12.67 4.51
CA THR A 416 16.54 12.44 4.17
C THR A 416 16.30 10.98 3.73
N HIS A 417 17.20 10.41 2.92
CA HIS A 417 17.11 9.00 2.50
C HIS A 417 17.31 8.03 3.67
N ILE A 418 18.32 8.27 4.51
CA ILE A 418 18.57 7.47 5.72
C ILE A 418 17.37 7.57 6.67
N LEU A 419 16.82 8.76 6.88
CA LEU A 419 15.62 8.95 7.70
C LEU A 419 14.46 8.14 7.14
N TYR A 420 14.17 8.25 5.84
CA TYR A 420 13.10 7.46 5.22
C TYR A 420 13.32 5.95 5.41
N ALA A 421 14.53 5.45 5.13
CA ALA A 421 14.89 4.03 5.26
C ALA A 421 14.72 3.52 6.70
N GLN A 422 15.18 4.29 7.69
CA GLN A 422 15.05 3.96 9.11
C GLN A 422 13.58 3.87 9.52
N LYS A 423 12.78 4.87 9.15
CA LYS A 423 11.35 4.92 9.50
C LYS A 423 10.58 3.80 8.80
N MET A 424 10.88 3.55 7.53
CA MET A 424 10.31 2.42 6.79
C MET A 424 10.73 1.07 7.40
N SER A 425 11.98 0.88 7.78
CA SER A 425 12.45 -0.35 8.43
C SER A 425 11.64 -0.64 9.68
N TYR A 426 11.40 0.38 10.51
CA TYR A 426 10.57 0.24 11.71
C TYR A 426 9.11 -0.06 11.36
N LEU A 427 8.50 0.76 10.49
CA LEU A 427 7.09 0.60 10.11
C LEU A 427 6.80 -0.77 9.53
N LEU A 428 7.67 -1.31 8.67
CA LEU A 428 7.49 -2.63 8.06
C LEU A 428 7.43 -3.77 9.08
N THR A 429 8.01 -3.63 10.28
CA THR A 429 7.89 -4.62 11.36
C THR A 429 6.54 -4.58 12.08
N GLN A 430 5.72 -3.55 11.82
CA GLN A 430 4.42 -3.34 12.45
C GLN A 430 3.26 -3.65 11.49
N MET A 431 3.53 -4.35 10.38
CA MET A 431 2.59 -4.53 9.26
C MET A 431 1.94 -5.90 9.16
N ASP A 432 1.73 -6.57 10.29
CA ASP A 432 1.17 -7.92 10.33
C ASP A 432 -0.24 -8.02 9.72
N TYR A 433 -0.93 -6.90 9.53
CA TYR A 433 -2.29 -6.83 8.99
C TYR A 433 -2.39 -6.21 7.59
N CYS A 434 -1.27 -5.90 6.94
CA CYS A 434 -1.26 -5.35 5.59
C CYS A 434 -0.92 -6.41 4.54
N HIS A 435 -1.48 -6.26 3.34
CA HIS A 435 -1.11 -7.07 2.19
C HIS A 435 0.31 -6.73 1.69
N SER A 436 1.06 -7.70 1.14
CA SER A 436 2.46 -7.48 0.68
C SER A 436 2.58 -6.48 -0.46
N ALA A 437 1.61 -6.44 -1.36
CA ALA A 437 1.56 -5.45 -2.43
C ALA A 437 1.35 -4.01 -1.94
N ASP A 438 0.95 -3.81 -0.68
CA ASP A 438 0.83 -2.47 -0.07
C ASP A 438 2.15 -1.98 0.55
N ARG A 439 3.27 -2.72 0.45
CA ARG A 439 4.52 -2.42 1.16
C ARG A 439 5.21 -1.09 0.85
N GLU A 440 4.82 -0.43 -0.22
CA GLU A 440 5.34 0.91 -0.60
C GLU A 440 4.24 1.99 -0.54
N ASN A 441 3.04 1.58 -0.15
CA ASN A 441 1.84 2.40 -0.04
C ASN A 441 1.70 2.95 1.38
N LEU A 442 2.27 4.14 1.61
CA LEU A 442 2.21 4.81 2.91
C LEU A 442 0.77 5.15 3.36
N ILE A 443 -0.22 5.23 2.45
CA ILE A 443 -1.63 5.35 2.86
C ILE A 443 -2.10 4.04 3.49
N ALA A 444 -1.77 2.90 2.88
CA ALA A 444 -2.05 1.57 3.45
C ALA A 444 -1.51 1.44 4.86
N PHE A 445 -0.30 1.98 5.06
CA PHE A 445 0.42 1.90 6.33
C PHE A 445 -0.37 2.55 7.46
N GLY A 446 -1.09 3.64 7.16
CA GLY A 446 -2.02 4.25 8.09
C GLY A 446 -3.24 3.36 8.38
N GLU A 447 -3.80 2.71 7.36
CA GLU A 447 -5.08 1.99 7.46
C GLU A 447 -4.99 0.58 8.06
N CYS A 448 -4.06 -0.24 7.58
CA CYS A 448 -3.89 -1.62 8.02
C CYS A 448 -2.71 -1.81 9.00
N GLY A 449 -1.92 -0.76 9.24
CA GLY A 449 -0.66 -0.83 9.97
C GLY A 449 -0.63 -0.16 11.34
N SER A 450 0.44 0.59 11.59
CA SER A 450 1.00 0.99 12.88
C SER A 450 0.21 2.01 13.72
N ARG A 451 -1.10 1.80 13.93
CA ARG A 451 -2.02 2.66 14.71
C ARG A 451 -2.32 4.03 14.07
N GLY A 452 -2.43 4.08 12.75
CA GLY A 452 -2.99 5.23 12.04
C GLY A 452 -2.13 6.50 12.03
N THR A 453 -2.77 7.62 11.73
CA THR A 453 -2.15 8.94 11.49
C THR A 453 -1.40 9.54 12.67
N LYS A 454 -1.56 8.98 13.88
CA LYS A 454 -0.90 9.45 15.11
C LYS A 454 0.52 8.91 15.28
N ASN A 455 0.93 7.94 14.48
CA ASN A 455 2.27 7.38 14.55
C ASN A 455 3.30 8.38 13.97
N THR A 456 4.19 8.90 14.81
CA THR A 456 5.21 9.88 14.42
C THR A 456 6.19 9.33 13.40
N ASP A 457 6.58 8.05 13.49
CA ASP A 457 7.48 7.43 12.53
C ASP A 457 6.86 7.32 11.14
N TRP A 458 5.55 7.04 11.07
CA TRP A 458 4.80 7.09 9.82
C TRP A 458 4.77 8.50 9.24
N GLN A 459 4.46 9.52 10.06
CA GLN A 459 4.44 10.90 9.59
C GLN A 459 5.80 11.35 9.05
N GLU A 460 6.89 10.97 9.71
CA GLU A 460 8.26 11.26 9.28
C GLU A 460 8.61 10.53 7.98
N ALA A 461 8.22 9.25 7.84
CA ALA A 461 8.39 8.52 6.58
C ALA A 461 7.65 9.19 5.42
N VAL A 462 6.41 9.67 5.64
CA VAL A 462 5.63 10.39 4.62
C VAL A 462 6.32 11.69 4.22
N ARG A 463 6.76 12.50 5.19
CA ARG A 463 7.47 13.76 4.90
C ARG A 463 8.78 13.53 4.15
N ALA A 464 9.57 12.54 4.58
CA ALA A 464 10.84 12.20 3.95
C ALA A 464 10.64 11.68 2.53
N LYS A 465 9.65 10.80 2.29
CA LYS A 465 9.30 10.34 0.94
C LYS A 465 8.89 11.50 0.03
N LEU A 466 8.03 12.38 0.52
CA LEU A 466 7.62 13.58 -0.23
C LEU A 466 8.82 14.46 -0.56
N GLU A 467 9.73 14.68 0.39
CA GLU A 467 10.96 15.44 0.15
C GLU A 467 11.83 14.79 -0.92
N ILE A 468 12.07 13.47 -0.86
CA ILE A 468 12.83 12.72 -1.87
C ILE A 468 12.21 12.90 -3.27
N GLU A 469 10.89 12.83 -3.38
CA GLU A 469 10.18 12.90 -4.67
C GLU A 469 10.12 14.33 -5.27
N THR A 470 10.22 15.37 -4.44
CA THR A 470 9.96 16.76 -4.85
C THR A 470 11.06 17.73 -4.42
N TYR A 471 12.25 17.23 -4.09
CA TYR A 471 13.32 18.00 -3.45
C TYR A 471 13.69 19.28 -4.23
N ALA A 472 13.91 19.17 -5.55
CA ALA A 472 14.26 20.31 -6.39
C ALA A 472 13.14 21.36 -6.45
N GLN A 473 11.89 20.91 -6.37
CA GLN A 473 10.68 21.70 -6.54
C GLN A 473 10.30 22.42 -5.24
N ARG A 474 10.60 21.82 -4.08
CA ARG A 474 10.35 22.32 -2.71
C ARG A 474 11.41 23.29 -2.19
N LYS A 475 11.97 24.15 -3.05
CA LYS A 475 12.93 25.17 -2.58
C LYS A 475 12.20 26.47 -2.34
N GLY A 476 12.21 26.93 -1.09
CA GLY A 476 11.53 28.14 -0.60
C GLY A 476 10.34 27.82 0.31
N ASP A 477 10.13 28.67 1.32
CA ASP A 477 9.12 28.43 2.37
C ASP A 477 7.70 28.36 1.80
N SER A 478 7.39 29.18 0.79
CA SER A 478 6.08 29.13 0.11
C SER A 478 5.90 27.85 -0.69
N GLN A 479 6.92 27.36 -1.40
CA GLN A 479 6.87 26.10 -2.13
C GLN A 479 6.74 24.90 -1.18
N ILE A 480 7.47 24.89 -0.07
CA ILE A 480 7.39 23.85 0.97
C ILE A 480 5.98 23.81 1.53
N THR A 481 5.47 24.96 2.01
CA THR A 481 4.12 25.07 2.59
C THR A 481 3.05 24.63 1.58
N CYS A 482 3.19 25.03 0.33
CA CYS A 482 2.28 24.66 -0.75
C CYS A 482 2.29 23.14 -1.03
N ILE A 483 3.45 22.54 -1.23
CA ILE A 483 3.56 21.10 -1.49
C ILE A 483 3.09 20.29 -0.27
N ASP A 484 3.46 20.68 0.95
CA ASP A 484 3.01 19.98 2.17
C ASP A 484 1.50 20.09 2.42
N ALA A 485 0.87 21.19 2.01
CA ALA A 485 -0.57 21.39 2.20
C ALA A 485 -1.43 20.65 1.16
N TYR A 486 -0.95 20.51 -0.09
CA TYR A 486 -1.82 20.11 -1.21
C TYR A 486 -1.29 18.98 -2.09
N HIS A 487 -0.02 18.61 -2.01
CA HIS A 487 0.50 17.51 -2.83
C HIS A 487 -0.16 16.17 -2.43
N PRO A 488 -0.48 15.26 -3.36
CA PRO A 488 -1.20 14.01 -3.05
C PRO A 488 -0.51 13.16 -2.00
N ASN A 489 0.81 13.07 -2.12
CA ASN A 489 1.67 12.33 -1.18
C ASN A 489 2.07 13.13 0.05
N SER A 490 1.45 14.30 0.28
CA SER A 490 1.73 15.08 1.47
C SER A 490 1.06 14.47 2.69
N LEU A 491 1.67 14.72 3.85
CA LEU A 491 1.12 14.28 5.11
C LEU A 491 -0.28 14.86 5.35
N SER A 492 -0.50 16.13 5.01
CA SER A 492 -1.80 16.80 5.16
C SER A 492 -2.90 16.06 4.38
N ASN A 493 -2.61 15.64 3.14
CA ASN A 493 -3.57 14.90 2.33
C ASN A 493 -3.77 13.48 2.84
N TYR A 494 -2.71 12.76 3.22
CA TYR A 494 -2.86 11.43 3.81
C TYR A 494 -3.71 11.45 5.09
N ILE A 495 -3.51 12.47 5.94
CA ILE A 495 -4.29 12.68 7.14
C ILE A 495 -5.77 12.93 6.82
N ARG A 496 -6.07 13.79 5.85
CA ARG A 496 -7.45 14.06 5.39
C ARG A 496 -8.12 12.81 4.86
N SER A 497 -7.40 12.01 4.05
CA SER A 497 -7.91 10.76 3.51
C SER A 497 -8.24 9.75 4.60
N TYR A 498 -7.45 9.70 5.68
CA TYR A 498 -7.64 8.78 6.79
C TYR A 498 -8.80 9.17 7.74
N TYR A 499 -8.87 10.44 8.19
CA TYR A 499 -9.85 10.88 9.21
C TYR A 499 -11.32 10.69 8.81
N SER A 500 -11.62 10.71 7.51
CA SER A 500 -12.96 10.42 7.01
C SER A 500 -13.46 9.03 7.41
N PHE A 501 -12.57 8.06 7.56
CA PHE A 501 -12.94 6.69 7.83
C PHE A 501 -13.19 6.43 9.32
N ASP A 502 -12.35 6.97 10.20
CA ASP A 502 -12.55 6.85 11.66
C ASP A 502 -13.89 7.45 12.08
N GLN A 503 -14.30 8.57 11.48
CA GLN A 503 -15.61 9.18 11.76
C GLN A 503 -16.77 8.32 11.25
N VAL A 504 -16.71 7.80 10.02
CA VAL A 504 -17.76 6.93 9.48
C VAL A 504 -17.86 5.64 10.30
N THR A 505 -16.73 5.04 10.65
CA THR A 505 -16.67 3.82 11.45
C THR A 505 -17.15 4.08 12.87
N ALA A 506 -16.74 5.19 13.49
CA ALA A 506 -17.23 5.61 14.80
C ALA A 506 -18.73 5.93 14.79
N ILE A 507 -19.28 6.51 13.71
CA ILE A 507 -20.73 6.73 13.56
C ILE A 507 -21.47 5.40 13.42
N LEU A 508 -20.94 4.45 12.64
CA LEU A 508 -21.52 3.10 12.54
C LEU A 508 -21.47 2.36 13.89
N TYR A 509 -20.37 2.47 14.63
CA TYR A 509 -20.23 1.90 15.97
C TYR A 509 -21.06 2.64 17.04
N ALA A 510 -21.19 3.97 16.95
CA ALA A 510 -22.00 4.78 17.84
C ALA A 510 -23.49 4.54 17.59
N GLY A 511 -23.91 4.44 16.32
CA GLY A 511 -25.25 4.04 15.91
C GLY A 511 -25.59 2.64 16.45
N ALA A 512 -24.68 1.68 16.32
CA ALA A 512 -24.84 0.35 16.94
C ALA A 512 -24.95 0.42 18.48
N ASN A 513 -24.22 1.33 19.14
CA ASN A 513 -24.31 1.54 20.59
C ASN A 513 -25.58 2.28 21.05
N ILE A 514 -26.09 3.23 20.28
CA ILE A 514 -27.36 3.92 20.55
C ILE A 514 -28.51 2.95 20.36
N LEU A 515 -28.50 2.15 19.30
CA LEU A 515 -29.52 1.14 19.03
C LEU A 515 -29.47 0.02 20.08
N ARG A 516 -28.28 -0.31 20.61
CA ARG A 516 -28.15 -1.14 21.80
C ARG A 516 -28.81 -0.53 23.03
N LYS A 517 -28.53 0.74 23.36
CA LYS A 517 -29.14 1.41 24.52
C LYS A 517 -30.66 1.53 24.38
N GLY A 518 -31.15 1.80 23.17
CA GLY A 518 -32.58 1.79 22.85
C GLY A 518 -33.22 0.42 23.07
N PHE A 519 -32.57 -0.66 22.64
CA PHE A 519 -33.04 -2.03 22.90
C PHE A 519 -32.98 -2.40 24.38
N GLU A 520 -31.96 -1.97 25.12
CA GLU A 520 -31.87 -2.18 26.57
C GLU A 520 -33.03 -1.46 27.29
N ILE A 521 -33.41 -0.25 26.87
CA ILE A 521 -34.56 0.49 27.42
C ILE A 521 -35.88 -0.20 27.09
N VAL A 522 -36.09 -0.63 25.84
CA VAL A 522 -37.32 -1.33 25.41
C VAL A 522 -37.51 -2.67 26.13
N ILE A 523 -36.42 -3.40 26.38
CA ILE A 523 -36.47 -4.64 27.16
C ILE A 523 -36.80 -4.33 28.64
N LEU A 524 -36.24 -3.26 29.21
CA LEU A 524 -36.52 -2.86 30.60
C LEU A 524 -37.96 -2.35 30.77
N THR A 525 -38.49 -1.56 29.84
CA THR A 525 -39.89 -1.09 29.90
C THR A 525 -40.89 -2.20 29.59
N GLY A 526 -40.57 -3.11 28.67
CA GLY A 526 -41.38 -4.30 28.40
C GLY A 526 -41.43 -5.28 29.58
N LEU A 527 -40.33 -5.42 30.33
CA LEU A 527 -40.32 -6.21 31.57
C LEU A 527 -41.11 -5.52 32.68
N PHE A 528 -41.04 -4.20 32.82
CA PHE A 528 -41.85 -3.46 33.81
C PHE A 528 -43.36 -3.60 33.57
N TYR A 529 -43.80 -3.62 32.31
CA TYR A 529 -45.21 -3.85 31.94
C TYR A 529 -45.70 -5.29 32.12
N TYR A 530 -44.78 -6.24 32.30
CA TYR A 530 -45.12 -7.65 32.51
C TYR A 530 -45.19 -8.03 34.00
N PHE A 531 -44.70 -7.15 34.88
CA PHE A 531 -44.67 -7.34 36.34
C PHE A 531 -45.63 -6.42 37.11
N TYR A 532 -46.35 -5.55 36.41
CA TYR A 532 -47.56 -4.85 36.88
C TYR A 532 -48.76 -5.39 36.11
#